data_AF-A0A3S4CQF0-F1
#
_entry.id   AF-A0A3S4CQF0-F1
#
_cell.length_a   1.000
_cell.length_b   1.000
_cell.length_c   1.000
_cell.angle_alpha   90.00
_cell.angle_beta   90.00
_cell.angle_gamma   90.00
#
_symmetry.space_group_name_H-M   'P 1'
#
loop_
_entity.id
_entity.type
_entity.pdbx_description
1 polymer ?
#
loop_
_entity_poly.entity_id
_entity_poly.type
_entity_poly.pdbx_seq_one_letter_code
_entity_poly.pdbx_strand_id
1 'polypeptide(L)' 'QVTNPPIDPIREELVMSLVSFIGPRPNIFDLVGNSRRKRLEVRQPILTNGDLEKIRSIGHTEDRFDTKTIDITYASNE' A
#
# COMPACT_ATOMS: atom_id res chain seq x y z
N GLN A 1 31.04 -7.62 8.32
CA GLN A 1 29.64 -7.96 7.96
C GLN A 1 29.64 -9.44 7.60
N VAL A 2 28.92 -10.32 8.33
CA VAL A 2 29.09 -11.78 8.18
C VAL A 2 27.78 -12.55 8.06
N THR A 3 26.67 -12.05 8.61
CA THR A 3 25.45 -12.87 8.72
C THR A 3 24.45 -12.69 7.59
N ASN A 4 24.40 -11.52 6.92
CA ASN A 4 23.48 -11.27 5.80
C ASN A 4 24.23 -10.64 4.61
N PRO A 5 24.61 -11.42 3.58
CA PRO A 5 25.17 -10.87 2.35
C PRO A 5 24.12 -10.04 1.59
N PRO A 6 24.52 -8.96 0.88
CA PRO A 6 23.60 -8.20 0.04
C PRO A 6 23.11 -9.05 -1.15
N ILE A 7 21.89 -8.80 -1.58
CA ILE A 7 21.26 -9.40 -2.77
C ILE A 7 21.57 -8.51 -3.97
N ASP A 8 21.89 -9.10 -5.13
CA ASP A 8 22.12 -8.36 -6.38
C ASP A 8 20.78 -7.95 -7.02
N PRO A 9 20.47 -6.64 -7.11
CA PRO A 9 19.15 -6.18 -7.58
C PRO A 9 18.88 -6.43 -9.06
N ILE A 10 19.89 -6.80 -9.85
CA ILE A 10 19.74 -7.10 -11.28
C ILE A 10 19.78 -8.61 -11.50
N ARG A 11 20.78 -9.30 -10.94
CA ARG A 11 20.94 -10.74 -11.15
C ARG A 11 19.92 -11.58 -10.38
N GLU A 12 19.39 -11.05 -9.29
CA GLU A 12 18.45 -11.73 -8.39
C GLU A 12 17.08 -11.01 -8.35
N GLU A 13 16.74 -10.25 -9.39
CA GLU A 13 15.45 -9.52 -9.45
C GLU A 13 14.24 -10.45 -9.26
N LEU A 14 14.31 -11.69 -9.77
CA LEU A 14 13.21 -12.67 -9.69
C LEU A 14 12.81 -13.03 -8.24
N VAL A 15 13.74 -12.93 -7.28
CA VAL A 15 13.45 -13.20 -5.86
C VAL A 15 13.05 -11.94 -5.09
N MET A 16 13.03 -10.78 -5.76
CA MET A 16 12.65 -9.50 -5.19
C MET A 16 11.25 -9.07 -5.67
N SER A 17 10.56 -8.25 -4.87
CA SER A 17 9.28 -7.68 -5.26
C SER A 17 9.02 -6.36 -4.54
N LEU A 18 8.45 -5.40 -5.26
CA LEU A 18 7.93 -4.13 -4.72
C LEU A 18 6.41 -4.13 -4.58
N VAL A 19 5.75 -5.26 -4.87
CA VAL A 19 4.29 -5.39 -4.73
C VAL A 19 3.89 -5.01 -3.31
N SER A 20 2.96 -4.07 -3.23
CA SER A 20 2.52 -3.47 -1.97
C SER A 20 1.01 -3.59 -1.84
N PHE A 21 0.53 -3.66 -0.61
CA PHE A 21 -0.91 -3.74 -0.31
C PHE A 21 -1.37 -2.53 0.49
N ILE A 22 -2.43 -1.87 0.01
CA ILE A 22 -3.06 -0.71 0.67
C ILE A 22 -4.40 -1.15 1.27
N GLY A 23 -4.59 -0.89 2.56
CA GLY A 23 -5.79 -1.26 3.31
C GLY A 23 -5.47 -1.90 4.67
N PRO A 24 -6.49 -2.34 5.42
CA PRO A 24 -6.31 -2.88 6.77
C PRO A 24 -5.45 -4.14 6.77
N ARG A 25 -4.49 -4.23 7.70
CA ARG A 25 -3.65 -5.42 7.86
C ARG A 25 -4.52 -6.59 8.35
N PRO A 26 -4.44 -7.77 7.70
CA PRO A 26 -5.23 -8.93 8.09
C PRO A 26 -4.77 -9.49 9.43
N ASN A 27 -5.71 -10.01 10.22
CA ASN A 27 -5.41 -10.77 11.42
C ASN A 27 -5.05 -12.21 11.03
N ILE A 28 -3.79 -12.61 11.16
CA ILE A 28 -3.32 -13.94 10.71
C ILE A 28 -4.02 -15.14 11.38
N PHE A 29 -4.69 -14.94 12.51
CA PHE A 29 -5.45 -15.98 13.22
C PHE A 29 -6.93 -16.06 12.81
N ASP A 30 -7.44 -15.06 12.07
CA ASP A 30 -8.85 -14.98 11.66
C ASP A 30 -8.99 -14.98 10.13
N LEU A 31 -8.92 -16.17 9.55
CA LEU A 31 -9.03 -16.38 8.10
C LEU A 31 -10.43 -15.97 7.57
N VAL A 32 -11.48 -16.23 8.35
CA VAL A 32 -12.86 -15.95 7.94
C VAL A 32 -13.12 -14.44 7.94
N GLY A 33 -12.72 -13.71 8.97
CA GLY A 33 -12.86 -12.26 9.03
C GLY A 33 -12.03 -11.53 7.98
N ASN A 34 -10.80 -12.01 7.71
CA ASN A 34 -9.95 -11.42 6.66
C ASN A 34 -10.54 -11.55 5.26
N SER A 35 -11.21 -12.67 4.95
CA SER A 35 -11.83 -12.88 3.63
C SER A 35 -12.86 -11.80 3.27
N ARG A 36 -13.41 -11.10 4.28
CA ARG A 36 -14.42 -10.05 4.11
C ARG A 36 -13.79 -8.67 3.85
N ARG A 37 -12.51 -8.46 4.19
CA ARG A 37 -11.82 -7.17 4.04
C ARG A 37 -10.96 -7.17 2.78
N LYS A 38 -11.35 -6.38 1.78
CA LYS A 38 -10.56 -6.20 0.56
C LYS A 38 -9.35 -5.30 0.82
N ARG A 39 -8.29 -5.47 0.02
CA ARG A 39 -7.11 -4.61 -0.03
C ARG A 39 -6.78 -4.33 -1.48
N LEU A 40 -6.14 -3.20 -1.73
CA LEU A 40 -5.64 -2.84 -3.05
C LEU A 40 -4.22 -3.37 -3.20
N GLU A 41 -3.98 -4.17 -4.22
CA GLU A 41 -2.64 -4.58 -4.63
C GLU A 41 -2.09 -3.57 -5.63
N VAL A 42 -0.91 -3.04 -5.36
CA VAL A 42 -0.19 -2.14 -6.26
C VAL A 42 1.16 -2.74 -6.62
N ARG A 43 1.59 -2.54 -7.87
CA ARG A 43 2.83 -3.14 -8.40
C ARG A 43 4.09 -2.60 -7.72
N GLN A 44 4.04 -1.35 -7.27
CA GLN A 44 5.14 -0.65 -6.63
C GLN A 44 4.58 0.47 -5.71
N PRO A 45 5.37 0.98 -4.76
CA PRO A 45 4.92 2.04 -3.85
C PRO A 45 4.83 3.43 -4.50
N ILE A 46 5.41 3.62 -5.68
CA ILE A 46 5.37 4.90 -6.40
C ILE A 46 4.12 4.94 -7.27
N LEU A 47 3.24 5.91 -6.99
CA LEU A 47 1.96 6.07 -7.66
C LEU A 47 1.96 7.33 -8.53
N THR A 48 1.33 7.24 -9.69
CA THR A 48 1.06 8.44 -10.51
C THR A 48 -0.08 9.25 -9.90
N ASN A 49 -0.20 10.53 -10.29
CA ASN A 49 -1.34 11.35 -9.86
C ASN A 49 -2.68 10.69 -10.23
N GLY A 50 -2.77 10.08 -11.42
CA GLY A 50 -3.97 9.36 -11.84
C GLY A 50 -4.28 8.15 -10.96
N ASP A 51 -3.27 7.43 -10.46
CA ASP A 51 -3.49 6.32 -9.53
C ASP A 51 -3.92 6.80 -8.15
N LEU A 52 -3.37 7.92 -7.68
CA LEU A 52 -3.82 8.56 -6.43
C LEU A 52 -5.26 9.05 -6.50
N GLU A 53 -5.70 9.64 -7.62
CA GLU A 53 -7.11 10.04 -7.79
C GLU A 53 -8.06 8.84 -7.79
N LYS A 54 -7.67 7.71 -8.39
CA LYS A 54 -8.46 6.46 -8.30
C LYS A 54 -8.60 6.00 -6.85
N ILE A 55 -7.52 6.04 -6.07
CA ILE A 55 -7.57 5.68 -4.65
C ILE A 55 -8.47 6.67 -3.92
N ARG A 56 -8.36 7.99 -4.15
CA ARG A 56 -9.20 8.97 -3.46
C ARG A 56 -10.69 8.76 -3.72
N SER A 57 -11.05 8.41 -4.95
CA SER A 57 -12.44 8.19 -5.38
C SER A 57 -13.01 6.79 -5.11
N ILE A 58 -12.18 5.82 -4.70
CA ILE A 58 -12.61 4.42 -4.61
C ILE A 58 -13.75 4.19 -3.62
N GLY A 59 -13.79 4.96 -2.53
CA GLY A 59 -14.86 4.88 -1.53
C GLY A 59 -16.24 5.30 -2.06
N HIS A 60 -16.31 5.99 -3.20
CA HIS A 60 -17.57 6.29 -3.88
C HIS A 60 -18.06 5.17 -4.80
N THR A 61 -17.17 4.22 -5.16
CA THR A 61 -17.47 3.13 -6.10
C THR A 61 -17.63 1.79 -5.38
N GLU A 62 -16.89 1.58 -4.29
CA GLU A 62 -16.91 0.36 -3.49
C GLU A 62 -17.03 0.68 -2.00
N ASP A 63 -18.16 0.32 -1.38
CA ASP A 63 -18.47 0.53 0.04
C ASP A 63 -17.49 -0.15 1.02
N ARG A 64 -16.55 -0.96 0.51
CA ARG A 64 -15.56 -1.68 1.32
C ARG A 64 -14.29 -0.88 1.59
N PHE A 65 -14.14 0.28 0.97
CA PHE A 65 -12.98 1.15 1.13
C PHE A 65 -13.42 2.52 1.66
N ASP A 66 -12.70 3.01 2.67
CA ASP A 66 -12.86 4.35 3.20
C ASP A 66 -11.54 5.11 2.99
N THR A 67 -11.62 6.30 2.41
CA THR A 67 -10.47 7.11 2.02
C THR A 67 -10.61 8.53 2.51
N LYS A 68 -9.53 9.07 3.09
CA LYS A 68 -9.49 10.43 3.61
C LYS A 68 -8.17 11.09 3.26
N THR A 69 -8.24 12.31 2.73
CA THR A 69 -7.05 13.16 2.56
C THR A 69 -6.83 13.92 3.85
N ILE A 70 -5.64 13.79 4.43
CA ILE A 70 -5.24 14.49 5.65
C ILE A 70 -4.31 15.61 5.23
N ASP A 71 -4.66 16.83 5.64
CA ASP A 71 -3.76 17.98 5.50
C ASP A 71 -2.59 17.82 6.47
N ILE A 72 -1.37 17.78 5.93
CA ILE A 72 -0.12 17.68 6.70
C ILE A 72 0.55 19.04 6.86
N THR A 73 -0.09 20.12 6.43
CA THR A 73 0.42 21.48 6.57
C THR A 73 0.16 22.03 7.97
N TYR A 74 0.89 23.09 8.30
CA TYR A 74 0.68 23.90 9.50
C TYR A 74 0.66 25.37 9.09
N ALA A 75 -0.01 26.22 9.87
CA ALA A 75 -0.01 27.64 9.61
C ALA A 75 1.42 28.19 9.71
N SER A 76 1.92 28.82 8.64
CA SER A 76 3.12 29.65 8.72
C SER A 76 2.71 30.96 9.39
N ASN A 77 2.65 30.98 10.72
CA ASN A 77 2.58 32.25 11.42
C ASN A 77 3.84 33.06 11.03
N GLU A 78 3.65 34.33 10.64
CA GLU A 78 4.75 35.32 10.65
C GLU A 78 5.33 35.46 12.06
#